data_AF-A0AAW7XXV0-F1
#
_entry.id   AF-A0AAW7XXV0-F1
#
_cell.length_a   1.000
_cell.length_b   1.000
_cell.length_c   1.000
_cell.angle_alpha   90.00
_cell.angle_beta   90.00
_cell.angle_gamma   90.00
#
_symmetry.space_group_name_H-M   'P 1'
#
loop_
_entity.id
_entity.type
_entity.pdbx_description
1 polymer ?
#
loop_
_entity_poly.entity_id
_entity_poly.type
_entity_poly.pdbx_seq_one_letter_code
_entity_poly.pdbx_strand_id
1 'polypeptide(L)'
;MNAVEIEQAISELAEQPFDAAEFAYEFLRAFGNKETTIKRLRSGATNKSDLGGVLQTNNIHIVACAPGAVADTLNALKASPATTKNKAKFILATDGTDLEAEDLTSGETIACAYTDFPNHFGFFLPLAGISTVKQIKENAFDIRTTSRLNRLYVQLLKDNPEWGTSERRHDMNHFMARLIFCFFAEDTDIFVSDNLFTATIDQMSNRDGSNTHEVISEIFRAMNTSIDARTSANLPRWADTFPYVNGGLFAGSTETPRFSKIAQRYLSHIGNLDWTQINPDIFGSMIQAVADDEERCALGMHYTSVPNILKVLNPLFLDDLRAKLEEAGDNARKLKNLRERISKTTREWFLVPLFAINEAVEKIKDGTISEYVYDPKRAALIKR
;
A
#
# COMPACT_ATOMS: atom_id res chain seq x y z
N MET A 1 8.38 -3.33 -16.79
CA MET A 1 7.18 -3.40 -15.94
C MET A 1 7.62 -3.12 -14.52
N ASN A 2 7.01 -2.16 -13.83
CA ASN A 2 7.29 -1.87 -12.43
C ASN A 2 6.41 -2.71 -11.49
N ALA A 3 6.66 -2.68 -10.18
CA ALA A 3 5.91 -3.51 -9.23
C ALA A 3 4.40 -3.20 -9.16
N VAL A 4 4.00 -1.95 -9.39
CA VAL A 4 2.59 -1.51 -9.41
C VAL A 4 1.87 -2.10 -10.63
N GLU A 5 2.49 -2.03 -11.80
CA GLU A 5 1.95 -2.61 -13.05
C GLU A 5 1.80 -4.14 -12.95
N ILE A 6 2.77 -4.82 -12.30
CA ILE A 6 2.72 -6.27 -12.05
C ILE A 6 1.57 -6.60 -11.10
N GLU A 7 1.46 -5.90 -9.97
CA GLU A 7 0.36 -6.07 -9.01
C GLU A 7 -0.99 -5.92 -9.72
N GLN A 8 -1.15 -4.87 -10.51
CA GLN A 8 -2.35 -4.60 -11.27
C GLN A 8 -2.70 -5.77 -12.21
N ALA A 9 -1.73 -6.26 -12.98
CA ALA A 9 -1.94 -7.38 -13.90
C ALA A 9 -2.32 -8.67 -13.17
N ILE A 10 -1.72 -8.95 -12.01
CA ILE A 10 -2.06 -10.11 -11.18
C ILE A 10 -3.45 -9.98 -10.55
N SER A 11 -3.81 -8.80 -10.05
CA SER A 11 -5.16 -8.54 -9.53
C SER A 11 -6.22 -8.70 -10.64
N GLU A 12 -5.95 -8.20 -11.85
CA GLU A 12 -6.85 -8.39 -13.01
C GLU A 12 -7.00 -9.87 -13.40
N LEU A 13 -5.90 -10.64 -13.35
CA LEU A 13 -5.94 -12.08 -13.61
C LEU A 13 -6.77 -12.84 -12.57
N ALA A 14 -6.69 -12.47 -11.30
CA ALA A 14 -7.44 -13.11 -10.22
C ALA A 14 -8.93 -12.76 -10.24
N GLU A 15 -9.32 -11.61 -10.79
CA GLU A 15 -10.72 -11.19 -10.92
C GLU A 15 -11.46 -11.90 -12.08
N GLN A 16 -10.74 -12.47 -13.04
CA GLN A 16 -11.33 -13.20 -14.16
C GLN A 16 -11.71 -14.63 -13.78
N PRO A 17 -12.73 -15.24 -14.44
CA PRO A 17 -13.00 -16.66 -14.29
C PRO A 17 -11.73 -17.48 -14.57
N PHE A 18 -11.42 -18.42 -13.67
CA PHE A 18 -10.21 -19.22 -13.79
C PHE A 18 -10.23 -20.07 -15.08
N ASP A 19 -9.19 -19.90 -15.89
CA ASP A 19 -8.92 -20.70 -17.08
C ASP A 19 -7.61 -21.47 -16.89
N ALA A 20 -7.71 -22.77 -16.63
CA ALA A 20 -6.56 -23.63 -16.40
C ALA A 20 -5.59 -23.69 -17.61
N ALA A 21 -6.10 -23.53 -18.84
CA ALA A 21 -5.28 -23.58 -20.04
C ALA A 21 -4.49 -22.28 -20.26
N GLU A 22 -5.04 -21.15 -19.84
CA GLU A 22 -4.45 -19.83 -20.05
C GLU A 22 -3.66 -19.30 -18.85
N PHE A 23 -4.00 -19.71 -17.63
CA PHE A 23 -3.47 -19.17 -16.38
C PHE A 23 -1.94 -19.01 -16.39
N ALA A 24 -1.19 -20.08 -16.71
CA ALA A 24 0.26 -20.04 -16.66
C ALA A 24 0.86 -19.01 -17.64
N TYR A 25 0.21 -18.75 -18.76
CA TYR A 25 0.67 -17.79 -19.75
C TYR A 25 0.35 -16.35 -19.33
N GLU A 26 -0.87 -16.11 -18.85
CA GLU A 26 -1.29 -14.80 -18.35
C GLU A 26 -0.49 -14.39 -17.11
N PHE A 27 -0.24 -15.35 -16.20
CA PHE A 27 0.67 -15.16 -15.07
C PHE A 27 2.06 -14.71 -15.54
N LEU A 28 2.66 -15.41 -16.52
CA LEU A 28 3.97 -15.04 -17.04
C LEU A 28 3.96 -13.66 -17.74
N ARG A 29 2.88 -13.30 -18.45
CA ARG A 29 2.71 -11.96 -19.04
C ARG A 29 2.69 -10.88 -17.95
N ALA A 30 1.99 -11.13 -16.85
CA ALA A 30 1.91 -10.21 -15.72
C ALA A 30 3.28 -9.94 -15.07
N PHE A 31 4.25 -10.86 -15.20
CA PHE A 31 5.65 -10.63 -14.80
C PHE A 31 6.56 -10.16 -15.95
N GLY A 32 5.98 -9.63 -17.03
CA GLY A 32 6.72 -8.96 -18.11
C GLY A 32 7.27 -9.86 -19.21
N ASN A 33 6.81 -11.11 -19.33
CA ASN A 33 7.19 -11.97 -20.45
C ASN A 33 6.62 -11.44 -21.77
N LYS A 34 7.49 -11.28 -22.77
CA LYS A 34 7.11 -10.83 -24.12
C LYS A 34 6.26 -11.87 -24.83
N GLU A 35 5.38 -11.41 -25.72
CA GLU A 35 4.50 -12.26 -26.54
C GLU A 35 5.26 -13.37 -27.29
N THR A 36 6.46 -13.06 -27.79
CA THR A 36 7.31 -14.02 -28.48
C THR A 36 7.76 -15.18 -27.59
N THR A 37 8.04 -14.92 -26.31
CA THR A 37 8.37 -15.94 -25.31
C THR A 37 7.14 -16.79 -25.01
N ILE A 38 5.99 -16.15 -24.79
CA ILE A 38 4.72 -16.84 -24.51
C ILE A 38 4.34 -17.78 -25.65
N LYS A 39 4.42 -17.31 -26.91
CA LYS A 39 4.13 -18.14 -28.10
C LYS A 39 5.04 -19.37 -28.20
N ARG A 40 6.32 -19.25 -27.85
CA ARG A 40 7.27 -20.38 -27.88
C ARG A 40 7.06 -21.39 -26.75
N LEU A 41 6.59 -20.93 -25.58
CA LEU A 41 6.17 -21.81 -24.50
C LEU A 41 4.91 -22.57 -24.91
N ARG A 42 3.92 -21.86 -25.48
CA ARG A 42 2.65 -22.44 -25.92
C ARG A 42 2.81 -23.47 -27.04
N SER A 43 3.72 -23.23 -27.99
CA SER A 43 3.99 -24.18 -29.07
C SER A 43 4.83 -25.40 -28.65
N GLY A 44 5.27 -25.46 -27.39
CA GLY A 44 6.18 -26.51 -26.90
C GLY A 44 7.64 -26.34 -27.31
N ALA A 45 7.99 -25.32 -28.11
CA ALA A 45 9.35 -25.13 -28.61
C ALA A 45 10.37 -24.87 -27.49
N THR A 46 9.94 -24.19 -26.41
CA THR A 46 10.79 -23.95 -25.22
C THR A 46 10.20 -24.46 -23.92
N ASN A 47 8.96 -24.97 -23.93
CA ASN A 47 8.34 -25.57 -22.77
C ASN A 47 8.82 -27.02 -22.63
N LYS A 48 9.48 -27.31 -21.51
CA LYS A 48 10.06 -28.64 -21.21
C LYS A 48 9.43 -29.27 -19.97
N SER A 49 8.18 -28.89 -19.65
CA SER A 49 7.43 -29.50 -18.55
C SER A 49 7.26 -30.99 -18.80
N ASP A 50 7.51 -31.81 -17.78
CA ASP A 50 7.25 -33.25 -17.74
C ASP A 50 5.93 -33.59 -17.01
N LEU A 51 5.21 -32.59 -16.52
CA LEU A 51 3.98 -32.72 -15.71
C LEU A 51 2.76 -32.05 -16.36
N GLY A 52 2.81 -31.74 -17.66
CA GLY A 52 1.65 -31.21 -18.40
C GLY A 52 1.35 -29.73 -18.17
N GLY A 53 2.31 -28.96 -17.65
CA GLY A 53 2.20 -27.52 -17.40
C GLY A 53 3.13 -26.67 -18.26
N VAL A 54 3.56 -25.53 -17.72
CA VAL A 54 4.49 -24.59 -18.36
C VAL A 54 5.78 -24.52 -17.57
N LEU A 55 6.88 -24.95 -18.19
CA LEU A 55 8.23 -24.77 -17.65
C LEU A 55 8.97 -23.70 -18.43
N GLN A 56 9.34 -22.61 -17.74
CA GLN A 56 10.26 -21.60 -18.24
C GLN A 56 11.65 -21.80 -17.60
N THR A 57 12.64 -22.14 -18.44
CA THR A 57 14.02 -22.38 -18.01
C THR A 57 14.59 -21.18 -17.23
N ASN A 58 15.30 -21.46 -16.14
CA ASN A 58 15.89 -20.50 -15.19
C ASN A 58 14.88 -19.68 -14.36
N ASN A 59 13.57 -19.89 -14.53
CA ASN A 59 12.52 -19.05 -13.94
C ASN A 59 11.54 -19.88 -13.11
N ILE A 60 10.55 -20.52 -13.73
CA ILE A 60 9.42 -21.13 -13.01
C ILE A 60 8.88 -22.38 -13.71
N HIS A 61 8.32 -23.32 -12.94
CA HIS A 61 7.52 -24.43 -13.43
C HIS A 61 6.10 -24.36 -12.83
N ILE A 62 5.10 -24.15 -13.68
CA ILE A 62 3.70 -23.89 -13.32
C ILE A 62 2.83 -25.04 -13.80
N VAL A 63 1.94 -25.56 -12.95
CA VAL A 63 0.89 -26.52 -13.34
C VAL A 63 -0.46 -26.05 -12.82
N ALA A 64 -1.43 -25.89 -13.72
CA ALA A 64 -2.83 -25.81 -13.37
C ALA A 64 -3.38 -27.26 -13.29
N CYS A 65 -3.76 -27.69 -12.09
CA CYS A 65 -4.12 -29.07 -11.78
C CYS A 65 -5.63 -29.25 -11.58
N ALA A 66 -6.06 -30.49 -11.35
CA ALA A 66 -7.44 -30.79 -11.02
C ALA A 66 -7.81 -30.30 -9.61
N PRO A 67 -9.09 -29.97 -9.35
CA PRO A 67 -9.55 -29.56 -8.02
C PRO A 67 -9.12 -30.50 -6.90
N GLY A 68 -8.52 -29.95 -5.85
CA GLY A 68 -8.02 -30.67 -4.67
C GLY A 68 -6.66 -31.36 -4.84
N ALA A 69 -6.00 -31.21 -6.00
CA ALA A 69 -4.70 -31.85 -6.27
C ALA A 69 -3.48 -30.91 -6.09
N VAL A 70 -3.67 -29.71 -5.53
CA VAL A 70 -2.65 -28.65 -5.47
C VAL A 70 -1.39 -29.10 -4.74
N ALA A 71 -1.52 -29.61 -3.51
CA ALA A 71 -0.38 -30.04 -2.69
C ALA A 71 0.39 -31.21 -3.33
N ASP A 72 -0.32 -32.22 -3.86
CA ASP A 72 0.29 -33.35 -4.55
C ASP A 72 1.04 -32.90 -5.81
N THR A 73 0.45 -31.96 -6.55
CA THR A 73 1.06 -31.37 -7.74
C THR A 73 2.31 -30.56 -7.40
N LEU A 74 2.29 -29.78 -6.31
CA LEU A 74 3.46 -29.02 -5.86
C LEU A 74 4.60 -29.96 -5.45
N ASN A 75 4.29 -31.03 -4.73
CA ASN A 75 5.27 -32.06 -4.37
C ASN A 75 5.85 -32.75 -5.62
N ALA A 76 5.01 -33.05 -6.62
CA ALA A 76 5.47 -33.59 -7.90
C ALA A 76 6.36 -32.60 -8.66
N LEU A 77 6.02 -31.32 -8.68
CA LEU A 77 6.83 -30.25 -9.28
C LEU A 77 8.20 -30.13 -8.62
N LYS A 78 8.26 -30.25 -7.29
CA LYS A 78 9.50 -30.23 -6.51
C LYS A 78 10.38 -31.45 -6.80
N ALA A 79 9.77 -32.63 -6.94
CA ALA A 79 10.47 -33.87 -7.26
C ALA A 79 10.84 -34.02 -8.75
N SER A 80 10.28 -33.18 -9.64
CA SER A 80 10.46 -33.31 -11.09
C SER A 80 11.93 -33.15 -11.52
N PRO A 81 12.47 -34.13 -12.28
CA PRO A 81 13.78 -34.00 -12.92
C PRO A 81 13.85 -32.83 -13.89
N ALA A 82 12.74 -32.50 -14.58
CA ALA A 82 12.72 -31.36 -15.51
C ALA A 82 12.84 -30.02 -14.78
N THR A 83 12.18 -29.85 -13.62
CA THR A 83 12.31 -28.66 -12.76
C THR A 83 13.78 -28.41 -12.44
N THR A 84 14.48 -29.43 -11.93
CA THR A 84 15.89 -29.34 -11.54
C THR A 84 16.79 -29.11 -12.75
N LYS A 85 16.63 -29.91 -13.81
CA LYS A 85 17.47 -29.85 -15.02
C LYS A 85 17.40 -28.48 -15.71
N ASN A 86 16.24 -27.85 -15.71
CA ASN A 86 16.02 -26.56 -16.34
C ASN A 86 16.14 -25.38 -15.36
N LYS A 87 16.63 -25.64 -14.13
CA LYS A 87 16.94 -24.62 -13.12
C LYS A 87 15.76 -23.70 -12.82
N ALA A 88 14.55 -24.24 -12.76
CA ALA A 88 13.41 -23.46 -12.28
C ALA A 88 13.73 -22.97 -10.86
N LYS A 89 13.50 -21.69 -10.61
CA LYS A 89 13.69 -21.07 -9.29
C LYS A 89 12.41 -21.13 -8.49
N PHE A 90 11.26 -21.09 -9.16
CA PHE A 90 9.96 -21.19 -8.55
C PHE A 90 9.21 -22.42 -9.05
N ILE A 91 8.35 -22.97 -8.21
CA ILE A 91 7.30 -23.92 -8.59
C ILE A 91 5.95 -23.37 -8.13
N LEU A 92 4.90 -23.58 -8.92
CA LEU A 92 3.54 -23.12 -8.61
C LEU A 92 2.52 -24.16 -9.08
N ALA A 93 1.64 -24.57 -8.17
CA ALA A 93 0.47 -25.38 -8.45
C ALA A 93 -0.81 -24.62 -8.09
N THR A 94 -1.85 -24.73 -8.91
CA THR A 94 -3.17 -24.18 -8.58
C THR A 94 -4.27 -24.97 -9.27
N ASP A 95 -5.46 -25.04 -8.69
CA ASP A 95 -6.66 -25.60 -9.31
C ASP A 95 -7.75 -24.54 -9.57
N GLY A 96 -7.41 -23.26 -9.37
CA GLY A 96 -8.33 -22.13 -9.48
C GLY A 96 -9.13 -21.83 -8.23
N THR A 97 -9.04 -22.66 -7.19
CA THR A 97 -9.59 -22.41 -5.85
C THR A 97 -8.46 -22.19 -4.85
N ASP A 98 -7.45 -23.05 -4.88
CA ASP A 98 -6.25 -22.97 -4.04
C ASP A 98 -5.01 -22.73 -4.92
N LEU A 99 -4.01 -22.06 -4.35
CA LEU A 99 -2.72 -21.82 -4.97
C LEU A 99 -1.60 -22.06 -3.97
N GLU A 100 -0.65 -22.90 -4.36
CA GLU A 100 0.58 -23.13 -3.62
C GLU A 100 1.81 -22.88 -4.49
N ALA A 101 2.86 -22.35 -3.87
CA ALA A 101 4.12 -22.09 -4.54
C ALA A 101 5.32 -22.23 -3.61
N GLU A 102 6.49 -22.50 -4.18
CA GLU A 102 7.76 -22.53 -3.47
C GLU A 102 8.86 -21.84 -4.28
N ASP A 103 9.67 -21.03 -3.61
CA ASP A 103 10.94 -20.52 -4.12
C ASP A 103 12.02 -21.54 -3.76
N LEU A 104 12.45 -22.32 -4.75
CA LEU A 104 13.45 -23.38 -4.60
C LEU A 104 14.84 -22.83 -4.23
N THR A 105 15.07 -21.52 -4.33
CA THR A 105 16.35 -20.90 -3.93
C THR A 105 16.40 -20.55 -2.45
N SER A 106 15.27 -20.12 -1.87
CA SER A 106 15.18 -19.71 -0.47
C SER A 106 14.47 -20.73 0.43
N GLY A 107 13.67 -21.64 -0.15
CA GLY A 107 12.77 -22.56 0.55
C GLY A 107 11.48 -21.91 1.06
N GLU A 108 11.24 -20.63 0.73
CA GLU A 108 10.01 -19.92 1.12
C GLU A 108 8.81 -20.47 0.35
N THR A 109 7.67 -20.60 1.03
CA THR A 109 6.44 -21.18 0.46
C THR A 109 5.26 -20.24 0.63
N ILE A 110 4.32 -20.31 -0.31
CA ILE A 110 2.98 -19.70 -0.21
C ILE A 110 1.94 -20.82 -0.30
N ALA A 111 0.91 -20.72 0.52
CA ALA A 111 -0.34 -21.47 0.38
C ALA A 111 -1.49 -20.51 0.70
N CYS A 112 -2.40 -20.31 -0.24
CA CYS A 112 -3.52 -19.36 -0.12
C CYS A 112 -4.68 -19.75 -1.04
N ALA A 113 -5.86 -19.19 -0.79
CA ALA A 113 -6.93 -19.21 -1.77
C ALA A 113 -6.48 -18.46 -3.04
N TYR A 114 -6.91 -18.92 -4.21
CA TYR A 114 -6.58 -18.31 -5.50
C TYR A 114 -6.95 -16.83 -5.55
N THR A 115 -8.09 -16.45 -4.95
CA THR A 115 -8.54 -15.06 -4.86
C THR A 115 -7.61 -14.15 -4.06
N ASP A 116 -6.84 -14.73 -3.13
CA ASP A 116 -5.92 -14.01 -2.26
C ASP A 116 -4.49 -13.98 -2.80
N PHE A 117 -4.20 -14.76 -3.84
CA PHE A 117 -2.88 -14.81 -4.47
C PHE A 117 -2.31 -13.43 -4.85
N PRO A 118 -3.09 -12.43 -5.32
CA PRO A 118 -2.55 -11.09 -5.56
C PRO A 118 -1.91 -10.43 -4.33
N ASN A 119 -2.26 -10.81 -3.10
CA ASN A 119 -1.58 -10.33 -1.89
C ASN A 119 -0.13 -10.83 -1.79
N HIS A 120 0.21 -11.90 -2.52
CA HIS A 120 1.51 -12.54 -2.49
C HIS A 120 2.34 -12.29 -3.76
N PHE A 121 1.94 -11.38 -4.65
CA PHE A 121 2.67 -11.11 -5.91
C PHE A 121 4.15 -10.72 -5.67
N GLY A 122 4.45 -10.10 -4.52
CA GLY A 122 5.79 -9.71 -4.08
C GLY A 122 6.79 -10.87 -4.06
N PHE A 123 6.32 -12.10 -3.80
CA PHE A 123 7.11 -13.32 -3.83
C PHE A 123 7.70 -13.62 -5.21
N PHE A 124 6.96 -13.27 -6.27
CA PHE A 124 7.30 -13.56 -7.66
C PHE A 124 8.00 -12.40 -8.39
N LEU A 125 8.21 -11.24 -7.74
CA LEU A 125 8.94 -10.11 -8.32
C LEU A 125 10.32 -10.45 -8.92
N PRO A 126 11.10 -11.42 -8.39
CA PRO A 126 12.33 -11.85 -9.03
C PRO A 126 12.14 -12.38 -10.47
N LEU A 127 10.94 -12.88 -10.84
CA LEU A 127 10.61 -13.27 -12.21
C LEU A 127 10.64 -12.07 -13.18
N ALA A 128 10.31 -10.88 -12.70
CA ALA A 128 10.38 -9.63 -13.46
C ALA A 128 11.77 -8.97 -13.39
N GLY A 129 12.76 -9.64 -12.77
CA GLY A 129 14.10 -9.07 -12.56
C GLY A 129 14.17 -8.00 -11.47
N ILE A 130 13.14 -7.91 -10.62
CA ILE A 130 13.10 -6.97 -9.50
C ILE A 130 13.70 -7.67 -8.27
N SER A 131 14.87 -7.20 -7.84
CA SER A 131 15.55 -7.69 -6.65
C SER A 131 14.72 -7.36 -5.40
N THR A 132 14.26 -8.38 -4.70
CA THR A 132 13.51 -8.23 -3.44
C THR A 132 14.46 -7.77 -2.33
N VAL A 133 14.54 -6.45 -2.13
CA VAL A 133 14.89 -5.93 -0.80
C VAL A 133 13.72 -6.32 0.11
N LYS A 134 13.98 -6.85 1.31
CA LYS A 134 12.96 -7.32 2.27
C LYS A 134 11.77 -6.34 2.44
N GLN A 135 12.06 -5.04 2.33
CA GLN A 135 11.09 -3.94 2.31
C GLN A 135 10.04 -3.98 1.19
N ILE A 136 10.37 -4.44 -0.03
CA ILE A 136 9.39 -4.50 -1.13
C ILE A 136 8.39 -5.65 -0.90
N LYS A 137 8.82 -6.74 -0.24
CA LYS A 137 7.93 -7.83 0.17
C LYS A 137 6.97 -7.38 1.29
N GLU A 138 7.47 -6.64 2.28
CA GLU A 138 6.64 -6.04 3.34
C GLU A 138 5.64 -5.00 2.78
N ASN A 139 5.99 -4.31 1.68
CA ASN A 139 5.14 -3.31 1.03
C ASN A 139 4.15 -3.88 -0.01
N ALA A 140 4.01 -5.20 -0.18
CA ALA A 140 3.11 -5.76 -1.20
C ALA A 140 1.66 -5.28 -1.00
N PHE A 141 1.22 -5.21 0.25
CA PHE A 141 -0.09 -4.69 0.62
C PHE A 141 -0.22 -3.18 0.32
N ASP A 142 0.82 -2.40 0.63
CA ASP A 142 0.86 -0.95 0.35
C ASP A 142 0.86 -0.66 -1.16
N ILE A 143 1.59 -1.45 -1.95
CA ILE A 143 1.63 -1.33 -3.42
C ILE A 143 0.26 -1.62 -4.02
N ARG A 144 -0.40 -2.69 -3.58
CA ARG A 144 -1.75 -3.06 -4.02
C ARG A 144 -2.77 -1.99 -3.66
N THR A 145 -2.72 -1.50 -2.43
CA THR A 145 -3.62 -0.45 -1.98
C THR A 145 -3.38 0.83 -2.77
N THR A 146 -2.12 1.22 -3.01
CA THR A 146 -1.76 2.41 -3.82
C THR A 146 -2.29 2.27 -5.25
N SER A 147 -2.11 1.09 -5.85
CA SER A 147 -2.62 0.75 -7.19
C SER A 147 -4.14 0.92 -7.29
N ARG A 148 -4.89 0.36 -6.32
CA ARG A 148 -6.36 0.45 -6.26
C ARG A 148 -6.83 1.88 -6.01
N LEU A 149 -6.21 2.60 -5.07
CA LEU A 149 -6.48 4.01 -4.82
C LEU A 149 -6.22 4.88 -6.05
N ASN A 150 -5.17 4.60 -6.82
CA ASN A 150 -4.89 5.29 -8.07
C ASN A 150 -5.97 5.03 -9.13
N ARG A 151 -6.49 3.80 -9.25
CA ARG A 151 -7.63 3.49 -10.13
C ARG A 151 -8.87 4.30 -9.76
N LEU A 152 -9.18 4.39 -8.47
CA LEU A 152 -10.28 5.23 -7.98
C LEU A 152 -10.03 6.70 -8.34
N TYR A 153 -8.84 7.23 -8.08
CA TYR A 153 -8.47 8.61 -8.38
C TYR A 153 -8.62 8.95 -9.87
N VAL A 154 -8.04 8.13 -10.76
CA VAL A 154 -8.12 8.32 -12.22
C VAL A 154 -9.57 8.23 -12.69
N GLN A 155 -10.34 7.28 -12.18
CA GLN A 155 -11.76 7.14 -12.54
C GLN A 155 -12.58 8.36 -12.07
N LEU A 156 -12.33 8.86 -10.87
CA LEU A 156 -12.98 10.08 -10.36
C LEU A 156 -12.63 11.32 -11.20
N LEU A 157 -11.36 11.49 -11.60
CA LEU A 157 -10.97 12.59 -12.49
C LEU A 157 -11.60 12.49 -13.87
N LYS A 158 -11.73 11.28 -14.41
CA LYS A 158 -12.41 11.05 -15.69
C LYS A 158 -13.88 11.46 -15.62
N ASP A 159 -14.55 11.15 -14.51
CA ASP A 159 -15.96 11.47 -14.29
C ASP A 159 -16.19 12.93 -13.85
N ASN A 160 -15.14 13.58 -13.32
CA ASN A 160 -15.17 14.95 -12.79
C ASN A 160 -13.92 15.75 -13.24
N PRO A 161 -13.80 16.13 -14.53
CA PRO A 161 -12.59 16.76 -15.07
C PRO A 161 -12.17 18.05 -14.35
N GLU A 162 -13.12 18.78 -13.79
CA GLU A 162 -12.88 20.01 -13.04
C GLU A 162 -12.08 19.80 -11.75
N TRP A 163 -12.09 18.59 -11.17
CA TRP A 163 -11.29 18.26 -9.99
C TRP A 163 -9.80 18.09 -10.31
N GLY A 164 -9.45 17.95 -11.59
CA GLY A 164 -8.07 17.83 -12.05
C GLY A 164 -7.36 19.15 -12.31
N THR A 165 -8.06 20.29 -12.25
CA THR A 165 -7.45 21.60 -12.48
C THR A 165 -6.55 22.01 -11.31
N SER A 166 -5.58 22.87 -11.56
CA SER A 166 -4.65 23.35 -10.53
C SER A 166 -5.37 24.01 -9.34
N GLU A 167 -6.53 24.64 -9.58
CA GLU A 167 -7.34 25.27 -8.52
C GLU A 167 -8.01 24.24 -7.61
N ARG A 168 -8.46 23.10 -8.14
CA ARG A 168 -9.20 22.07 -7.39
C ARG A 168 -8.37 20.86 -6.98
N ARG A 169 -7.13 20.77 -7.43
CA ARG A 169 -6.23 19.66 -7.07
C ARG A 169 -6.05 19.52 -5.56
N HIS A 170 -6.02 20.64 -4.84
CA HIS A 170 -5.98 20.61 -3.38
C HIS A 170 -7.23 19.92 -2.80
N ASP A 171 -8.42 20.27 -3.29
CA ASP A 171 -9.68 19.64 -2.86
C ASP A 171 -9.70 18.14 -3.15
N MET A 172 -9.20 17.73 -4.33
CA MET A 172 -9.11 16.32 -4.69
C MET A 172 -8.16 15.55 -3.76
N ASN A 173 -6.97 16.11 -3.50
CA ASN A 173 -6.01 15.49 -2.59
C ASN A 173 -6.56 15.41 -1.17
N HIS A 174 -7.26 16.45 -0.71
CA HIS A 174 -7.93 16.48 0.59
C HIS A 174 -9.05 15.45 0.65
N PHE A 175 -9.82 15.28 -0.42
CA PHE A 175 -10.85 14.26 -0.53
C PHE A 175 -10.27 12.85 -0.39
N MET A 176 -9.22 12.51 -1.17
CA MET A 176 -8.55 11.22 -1.05
C MET A 176 -7.97 11.00 0.35
N ALA A 177 -7.46 12.07 0.97
CA ALA A 177 -6.94 12.02 2.32
C ALA A 177 -8.01 11.62 3.36
N ARG A 178 -9.22 12.16 3.21
CA ARG A 178 -10.35 11.82 4.07
C ARG A 178 -10.82 10.38 3.85
N LEU A 179 -10.82 9.89 2.61
CA LEU A 179 -11.15 8.48 2.32
C LEU A 179 -10.17 7.53 3.03
N ILE A 180 -8.87 7.75 2.88
CA ILE A 180 -7.85 6.92 3.54
C ILE A 180 -8.03 6.95 5.05
N PHE A 181 -8.26 8.13 5.63
CA PHE A 181 -8.55 8.23 7.06
C PHE A 181 -9.76 7.38 7.46
N CYS A 182 -10.85 7.44 6.68
CA CYS A 182 -12.07 6.68 7.01
C CYS A 182 -11.84 5.17 6.94
N PHE A 183 -11.13 4.69 5.91
CA PHE A 183 -10.79 3.28 5.79
C PHE A 183 -9.87 2.80 6.92
N PHE A 184 -8.86 3.59 7.28
CA PHE A 184 -8.02 3.26 8.41
C PHE A 184 -8.80 3.30 9.73
N ALA A 185 -9.69 4.28 9.89
CA ALA A 185 -10.46 4.46 11.12
C ALA A 185 -11.51 3.37 11.36
N GLU A 186 -12.09 2.79 10.31
CA GLU A 186 -13.04 1.69 10.44
C GLU A 186 -12.40 0.35 10.83
N ASP A 187 -11.10 0.17 10.55
CA ASP A 187 -10.36 -1.06 10.86
C ASP A 187 -9.51 -0.97 12.14
N THR A 188 -9.36 0.22 12.74
CA THR A 188 -8.48 0.47 13.91
C THR A 188 -9.21 0.92 15.16
N ASP A 189 -10.49 0.55 15.30
CA ASP A 189 -11.35 0.89 16.44
C ASP A 189 -11.53 2.40 16.70
N ILE A 190 -11.21 3.26 15.72
CA ILE A 190 -11.48 4.70 15.79
C ILE A 190 -12.99 4.94 15.61
N PHE A 191 -13.62 4.16 14.73
CA PHE A 191 -15.07 4.12 14.59
C PHE A 191 -15.70 3.12 15.57
N VAL A 192 -16.98 3.33 15.86
CA VAL A 192 -17.72 2.59 16.90
C VAL A 192 -18.02 1.14 16.48
N SER A 193 -17.89 0.84 15.19
CA SER A 193 -18.09 -0.48 14.62
C SER A 193 -17.16 -0.70 13.44
N ASP A 194 -16.68 -1.92 13.29
CA ASP A 194 -15.93 -2.38 12.13
C ASP A 194 -16.70 -2.07 10.84
N ASN A 195 -15.98 -1.68 9.79
CA ASN A 195 -16.54 -1.47 8.46
C ASN A 195 -17.66 -0.40 8.39
N LEU A 196 -17.75 0.52 9.38
CA LEU A 196 -18.84 1.51 9.46
C LEU A 196 -18.93 2.40 8.23
N PHE A 197 -17.81 2.87 7.70
CA PHE A 197 -17.77 3.80 6.58
C PHE A 197 -18.17 3.10 5.28
N THR A 198 -17.51 2.00 4.97
CA THR A 198 -17.75 1.24 3.75
C THR A 198 -19.16 0.64 3.75
N ALA A 199 -19.63 0.06 4.86
CA ALA A 199 -20.99 -0.47 4.95
C ALA A 199 -22.07 0.63 4.83
N THR A 200 -21.86 1.80 5.43
CA THR A 200 -22.80 2.93 5.30
C THR A 200 -22.92 3.37 3.84
N ILE A 201 -21.79 3.46 3.12
CA ILE A 201 -21.81 3.85 1.71
C ILE A 201 -22.52 2.79 0.87
N ASP A 202 -22.22 1.50 1.08
CA ASP A 202 -22.85 0.41 0.35
C ASP A 202 -24.37 0.32 0.61
N GLN A 203 -24.83 0.67 1.82
CA GLN A 203 -26.24 0.64 2.18
C GLN A 203 -27.02 1.88 1.67
N MET A 204 -26.43 3.07 1.78
CA MET A 204 -27.13 4.33 1.55
C MET A 204 -26.97 4.86 0.11
N SER A 205 -25.96 4.38 -0.62
CA SER A 205 -25.74 4.79 -2.00
C SER A 205 -26.56 3.95 -2.98
N ASN A 206 -27.04 4.59 -4.03
CA ASN A 206 -27.68 3.94 -5.16
C ASN A 206 -26.68 3.01 -5.87
N ARG A 207 -27.19 1.92 -6.44
CA ARG A 207 -26.36 0.91 -7.16
C ARG A 207 -25.65 1.45 -8.41
N ASP A 208 -26.05 2.62 -8.89
CA ASP A 208 -25.46 3.30 -10.04
C ASP A 208 -24.43 4.37 -9.65
N GLY A 209 -24.22 4.59 -8.36
CA GLY A 209 -23.28 5.56 -7.79
C GLY A 209 -23.81 7.00 -7.71
N SER A 210 -25.02 7.27 -8.22
CA SER A 210 -25.53 8.63 -8.46
C SER A 210 -25.54 9.56 -7.24
N ASN A 211 -25.85 9.04 -6.03
CA ASN A 211 -25.87 9.81 -4.78
C ASN A 211 -24.69 9.51 -3.84
N THR A 212 -23.69 8.72 -4.25
CA THR A 212 -22.55 8.35 -3.38
C THR A 212 -21.84 9.57 -2.80
N HIS A 213 -21.68 10.62 -3.63
CA HIS A 213 -21.08 11.89 -3.23
C HIS A 213 -21.86 12.63 -2.13
N GLU A 214 -23.19 12.53 -2.15
CA GLU A 214 -24.06 13.12 -1.11
C GLU A 214 -23.91 12.33 0.19
N VAL A 215 -23.88 11.00 0.11
CA VAL A 215 -23.70 10.12 1.28
C VAL A 215 -22.37 10.42 1.97
N ILE A 216 -21.27 10.44 1.21
CA ILE A 216 -19.93 10.73 1.74
C ILE A 216 -19.85 12.16 2.30
N SER A 217 -20.44 13.14 1.62
CA SER A 217 -20.48 14.53 2.11
C SER A 217 -21.17 14.64 3.46
N GLU A 218 -22.30 13.93 3.67
CA GLU A 218 -23.00 13.92 4.96
C GLU A 218 -22.20 13.20 6.06
N ILE A 219 -21.45 12.15 5.73
CA ILE A 219 -20.51 11.51 6.68
C ILE A 219 -19.43 12.51 7.09
N PHE A 220 -18.82 13.21 6.13
CA PHE A 220 -17.80 14.23 6.42
C PHE A 220 -18.37 15.39 7.23
N ARG A 221 -19.61 15.79 6.94
CA ARG A 221 -20.34 16.79 7.72
C ARG A 221 -20.55 16.32 9.16
N ALA A 222 -20.94 15.07 9.38
CA ALA A 222 -21.09 14.51 10.73
C ALA A 222 -19.77 14.51 11.50
N MET A 223 -18.66 14.13 10.86
CA MET A 223 -17.32 14.12 11.47
C MET A 223 -16.77 15.53 11.75
N ASN A 224 -17.22 16.53 11.01
CA ASN A 224 -16.89 17.94 11.23
C ASN A 224 -17.82 18.64 12.26
N THR A 225 -18.97 18.06 12.59
CA THR A 225 -19.97 18.67 13.49
C THR A 225 -19.82 18.12 14.90
N SER A 226 -19.57 19.00 15.88
CA SER A 226 -19.50 18.62 17.29
C SER A 226 -20.82 18.01 17.75
N ILE A 227 -20.74 17.04 18.67
CA ILE A 227 -21.89 16.21 19.09
C ILE A 227 -23.06 17.08 19.58
N ASP A 228 -22.79 18.15 20.32
CA ASP A 228 -23.76 19.11 20.85
C ASP A 228 -24.46 19.94 19.75
N ALA A 229 -23.80 20.19 18.62
CA ALA A 229 -24.35 20.96 17.51
C ALA A 229 -25.16 20.12 16.51
N ARG A 230 -25.14 18.79 16.61
CA ARG A 230 -25.71 17.88 15.60
C ARG A 230 -27.22 18.00 15.44
N THR A 231 -27.95 18.21 16.54
CA THR A 231 -29.42 18.41 16.48
C THR A 231 -29.76 19.63 15.64
N SER A 232 -29.02 20.74 15.83
CA SER A 232 -29.22 21.97 15.05
C SER A 232 -28.71 21.84 13.60
N ALA A 233 -27.68 21.03 13.39
CA ALA A 233 -27.16 20.75 12.05
C ALA A 233 -28.08 19.85 11.22
N ASN A 234 -29.11 19.23 11.81
CA ASN A 234 -30.05 18.34 11.11
C ASN A 234 -29.34 17.25 10.30
N LEU A 235 -28.46 16.49 10.97
CA LEU A 235 -27.75 15.37 10.36
C LEU A 235 -28.70 14.18 10.13
N PRO A 236 -28.55 13.45 9.01
CA PRO A 236 -29.22 12.17 8.83
C PRO A 236 -28.85 11.21 9.96
N ARG A 237 -29.83 10.44 10.46
CA ARG A 237 -29.63 9.53 11.60
C ARG A 237 -28.50 8.51 11.38
N TRP A 238 -28.33 8.03 10.16
CA TRP A 238 -27.28 7.08 9.81
C TRP A 238 -25.89 7.73 9.85
N ALA A 239 -25.77 9.01 9.51
CA ALA A 239 -24.51 9.76 9.58
C ALA A 239 -24.15 10.16 11.03
N ASP A 240 -25.14 10.30 11.91
CA ASP A 240 -24.95 10.67 13.31
C ASP A 240 -24.20 9.60 14.16
N THR A 241 -24.01 8.41 13.59
CA THR A 241 -23.22 7.34 14.24
C THR A 241 -21.71 7.58 14.16
N PHE A 242 -21.24 8.40 13.19
CA PHE A 242 -19.83 8.69 13.03
C PHE A 242 -19.33 9.59 14.16
N PRO A 243 -18.10 9.40 14.67
CA PRO A 243 -17.57 10.21 15.75
C PRO A 243 -17.30 11.65 15.29
N TYR A 244 -17.25 12.57 16.24
CA TYR A 244 -16.68 13.89 15.97
C TYR A 244 -15.16 13.76 15.96
N VAL A 245 -14.53 14.02 14.81
CA VAL A 245 -13.08 13.89 14.64
C VAL A 245 -12.36 15.22 14.86
N ASN A 246 -13.03 16.34 14.59
CA ASN A 246 -12.36 17.47 13.96
C ASN A 246 -11.10 18.01 14.69
N GLY A 247 -10.08 18.25 13.87
CA GLY A 247 -8.70 18.67 14.16
C GLY A 247 -8.01 19.12 12.87
N GLY A 248 -8.78 19.76 11.96
CA GLY A 248 -8.36 20.27 10.65
C GLY A 248 -8.75 19.40 9.45
N LEU A 249 -8.66 18.07 9.52
CA LEU A 249 -8.85 17.18 8.35
C LEU A 249 -10.26 17.23 7.74
N PHE A 250 -11.30 17.33 8.55
CA PHE A 250 -12.68 17.45 8.07
C PHE A 250 -13.19 18.90 8.04
N ALA A 251 -12.33 19.88 8.34
CA ALA A 251 -12.69 21.29 8.29
C ALA A 251 -12.79 21.78 6.83
N GLY A 252 -13.48 22.90 6.63
CA GLY A 252 -13.66 23.51 5.31
C GLY A 252 -14.79 22.86 4.50
N SER A 253 -14.62 22.81 3.18
CA SER A 253 -15.63 22.26 2.28
C SER A 253 -15.79 20.74 2.48
N THR A 254 -17.04 20.26 2.52
CA THR A 254 -17.39 18.83 2.48
C THR A 254 -17.74 18.36 1.07
N GLU A 255 -17.50 19.21 0.06
CA GLU A 255 -17.73 18.86 -1.33
C GLU A 255 -16.98 17.58 -1.70
N THR A 256 -17.64 16.75 -2.51
CA THR A 256 -17.19 15.42 -2.86
C THR A 256 -17.40 15.22 -4.37
N PRO A 257 -16.44 14.65 -5.12
CA PRO A 257 -16.61 14.39 -6.54
C PRO A 257 -17.77 13.41 -6.79
N ARG A 258 -18.46 13.54 -7.92
CA ARG A 258 -19.52 12.61 -8.28
C ARG A 258 -18.94 11.25 -8.61
N PHE A 259 -19.70 10.21 -8.29
CA PHE A 259 -19.30 8.83 -8.54
C PHE A 259 -20.11 8.25 -9.70
N SER A 260 -19.42 7.52 -10.58
CA SER A 260 -20.05 6.52 -11.42
C SER A 260 -20.17 5.19 -10.68
N LYS A 261 -20.97 4.27 -11.23
CA LYS A 261 -21.01 2.87 -10.78
C LYS A 261 -19.63 2.22 -10.71
N ILE A 262 -18.71 2.60 -11.60
CA ILE A 262 -17.35 2.06 -11.63
C ILE A 262 -16.54 2.61 -10.45
N ALA A 263 -16.57 3.94 -10.24
CA ALA A 263 -15.89 4.56 -9.10
C ALA A 263 -16.41 4.02 -7.77
N GLN A 264 -17.72 3.80 -7.63
CA GLN A 264 -18.32 3.23 -6.43
C GLN A 264 -17.81 1.80 -6.17
N ARG A 265 -17.70 0.95 -7.20
CA ARG A 265 -17.12 -0.39 -7.04
C ARG A 265 -15.67 -0.35 -6.60
N TYR A 266 -14.86 0.54 -7.17
CA TYR A 266 -13.48 0.70 -6.72
C TYR A 266 -13.42 1.12 -5.25
N LEU A 267 -14.27 2.06 -4.84
CA LEU A 267 -14.38 2.48 -3.45
C LEU A 267 -14.71 1.30 -2.52
N SER A 268 -15.74 0.49 -2.83
CA SER A 268 -16.09 -0.69 -2.02
C SER A 268 -14.97 -1.74 -2.04
N HIS A 269 -14.27 -1.95 -3.16
CA HIS A 269 -13.14 -2.89 -3.21
C HIS A 269 -11.94 -2.44 -2.36
N ILE A 270 -11.75 -1.13 -2.21
CA ILE A 270 -10.71 -0.53 -1.38
C ILE A 270 -11.11 -0.60 0.10
N GLY A 271 -12.38 -0.36 0.43
CA GLY A 271 -12.91 -0.49 1.78
C GLY A 271 -12.87 -1.91 2.35
N ASN A 272 -12.92 -2.93 1.48
CA ASN A 272 -12.78 -4.34 1.88
C ASN A 272 -11.31 -4.81 2.04
N LEU A 273 -10.33 -3.93 1.92
CA LEU A 273 -8.94 -4.26 2.25
C LEU A 273 -8.76 -4.24 3.77
N ASP A 274 -7.81 -5.02 4.29
CA ASP A 274 -7.40 -4.95 5.69
C ASP A 274 -6.44 -3.77 5.92
N TRP A 275 -6.97 -2.63 6.39
CA TRP A 275 -6.20 -1.43 6.63
C TRP A 275 -5.31 -1.49 7.88
N THR A 276 -5.41 -2.55 8.69
CA THR A 276 -4.47 -2.77 9.80
C THR A 276 -3.08 -3.19 9.32
N GLN A 277 -2.98 -3.71 8.09
CA GLN A 277 -1.72 -4.12 7.47
C GLN A 277 -1.06 -3.01 6.63
N ILE A 278 -1.73 -1.86 6.46
CA ILE A 278 -1.23 -0.74 5.66
C ILE A 278 -0.30 0.13 6.49
N ASN A 279 0.87 0.40 5.94
CA ASN A 279 1.75 1.43 6.50
C ASN A 279 1.20 2.83 6.15
N PRO A 280 1.09 3.75 7.13
CA PRO A 280 0.67 5.12 6.88
C PRO A 280 1.51 5.89 5.84
N ASP A 281 2.72 5.39 5.50
CA ASP A 281 3.53 5.96 4.42
C ASP A 281 2.90 5.91 3.03
N ILE A 282 1.87 5.08 2.83
CA ILE A 282 1.13 4.93 1.58
C ILE A 282 0.58 6.26 1.03
N PHE A 283 0.31 7.22 1.92
CA PHE A 283 -0.13 8.57 1.55
C PHE A 283 0.89 9.27 0.66
N GLY A 284 2.16 9.13 1.01
CA GLY A 284 3.26 9.77 0.31
C GLY A 284 3.47 9.18 -1.08
N SER A 285 3.46 7.84 -1.18
CA SER A 285 3.54 7.15 -2.47
C SER A 285 2.32 7.42 -3.35
N MET A 286 1.12 7.51 -2.77
CA MET A 286 -0.09 7.82 -3.51
C MET A 286 -0.07 9.24 -4.08
N ILE A 287 0.19 10.27 -3.24
CA ILE A 287 0.25 11.67 -3.70
C ILE A 287 1.31 11.83 -4.79
N GLN A 288 2.46 11.18 -4.64
CA GLN A 288 3.50 11.19 -5.65
C GLN A 288 3.07 10.50 -6.96
N ALA A 289 2.28 9.42 -6.88
CA ALA A 289 1.81 8.67 -8.05
C ALA A 289 0.73 9.41 -8.85
N VAL A 290 0.00 10.32 -8.22
CA VAL A 290 -1.08 11.10 -8.86
C VAL A 290 -0.66 12.48 -9.35
N ALA A 291 0.55 12.93 -8.98
CA ALA A 291 1.12 14.18 -9.48
C ALA A 291 1.68 13.99 -10.90
N ASP A 292 1.46 14.99 -11.77
CA ASP A 292 1.98 14.97 -13.13
C ASP A 292 3.52 15.00 -13.15
N ASP A 293 4.15 14.32 -14.10
CA ASP A 293 5.59 14.08 -14.12
C ASP A 293 6.40 15.38 -14.25
N GLU A 294 5.90 16.34 -15.02
CA GLU A 294 6.50 17.67 -15.20
C GLU A 294 6.41 18.50 -13.92
N GLU A 295 5.29 18.37 -13.21
CA GLU A 295 5.02 19.10 -11.97
C GLU A 295 5.79 18.51 -10.77
N ARG A 296 5.95 17.18 -10.76
CA ARG A 296 6.78 16.44 -9.80
C ARG A 296 8.24 16.89 -9.85
N CYS A 297 8.79 17.04 -11.06
CA CYS A 297 10.16 17.54 -11.26
C CYS A 297 10.30 19.01 -10.85
N ALA A 298 9.30 19.86 -11.14
CA ALA A 298 9.35 21.29 -10.83
C ALA A 298 9.22 21.59 -9.33
N LEU A 299 8.39 20.84 -8.60
CA LEU A 299 8.10 21.07 -7.18
C LEU A 299 8.93 20.18 -6.24
N GLY A 300 9.72 19.24 -6.75
CA GLY A 300 10.51 18.31 -5.95
C GLY A 300 9.64 17.40 -5.07
N MET A 301 8.43 17.03 -5.54
CA MET A 301 7.47 16.21 -4.81
C MET A 301 7.87 14.72 -4.80
N HIS A 302 9.02 14.43 -4.19
CA HIS A 302 9.43 13.08 -3.90
C HIS A 302 9.13 12.75 -2.45
N TYR A 303 8.23 11.79 -2.25
CA TYR A 303 8.03 11.18 -0.95
C TYR A 303 9.36 10.60 -0.45
N THR A 304 9.70 10.96 0.78
CA THR A 304 10.90 10.44 1.43
C THR A 304 10.53 9.15 2.14
N SER A 305 11.10 8.03 1.71
CA SER A 305 10.81 6.73 2.30
C SER A 305 11.16 6.66 3.79
N VAL A 306 10.42 5.87 4.57
CA VAL A 306 10.65 5.64 6.00
C VAL A 306 12.12 5.34 6.33
N PRO A 307 12.87 4.51 5.57
CA PRO A 307 14.28 4.26 5.86
C PRO A 307 15.15 5.51 5.73
N ASN A 308 14.85 6.37 4.75
CA ASN A 308 15.58 7.63 4.58
C ASN A 308 15.18 8.65 5.65
N ILE A 309 13.92 8.67 6.09
CA ILE A 309 13.48 9.43 7.26
C ILE A 309 14.28 8.98 8.50
N LEU A 310 14.35 7.67 8.76
CA LEU A 310 15.05 7.11 9.92
C LEU A 310 16.57 7.32 9.86
N LYS A 311 17.20 7.30 8.66
CA LYS A 311 18.62 7.66 8.51
C LYS A 311 18.93 9.08 9.00
N VAL A 312 17.97 9.99 8.90
CA VAL A 312 18.09 11.35 9.43
C VAL A 312 17.71 11.35 10.91
N LEU A 313 16.52 10.88 11.28
CA LEU A 313 15.99 11.03 12.65
C LEU A 313 16.77 10.24 13.71
N ASN A 314 17.31 9.05 13.37
CA ASN A 314 18.09 8.21 14.28
C ASN A 314 19.29 8.97 14.89
N PRO A 315 20.27 9.42 14.09
CA PRO A 315 21.40 10.16 14.63
C PRO A 315 21.01 11.55 15.15
N LEU A 316 19.93 12.16 14.61
CA LEU A 316 19.52 13.51 14.98
C LEU A 316 19.03 13.60 16.43
N PHE A 317 18.17 12.66 16.86
CA PHE A 317 17.68 12.63 18.25
C PHE A 317 17.14 11.28 18.73
N LEU A 318 16.66 10.38 17.86
CA LEU A 318 16.01 9.14 18.34
C LEU A 318 16.99 8.21 19.08
N ASP A 319 18.24 8.14 18.64
CA ASP A 319 19.25 7.29 19.29
C ASP A 319 19.61 7.79 20.70
N ASP A 320 19.69 9.11 20.92
CA ASP A 320 19.88 9.70 22.27
C ASP A 320 18.71 9.36 23.21
N LEU A 321 17.49 9.35 22.68
CA LEU A 321 16.29 9.03 23.48
C LEU A 321 16.24 7.56 23.85
N ARG A 322 16.55 6.67 22.90
CA ARG A 322 16.64 5.23 23.16
C ARG A 322 17.72 4.93 24.19
N ALA A 323 18.90 5.54 24.07
CA ALA A 323 19.98 5.37 25.05
C ALA A 323 19.57 5.84 26.45
N LYS A 324 18.86 6.99 26.56
CA LYS A 324 18.36 7.50 27.85
C LYS A 324 17.22 6.68 28.44
N LEU A 325 16.41 6.03 27.59
CA LEU A 325 15.40 5.08 28.04
C LEU A 325 16.08 3.84 28.64
N GLU A 326 17.09 3.31 27.96
CA GLU A 326 17.87 2.16 28.45
C GLU A 326 18.58 2.48 29.78
N GLU A 327 19.22 3.65 29.89
CA GLU A 327 19.88 4.11 31.11
C GLU A 327 18.90 4.39 32.27
N ALA A 328 17.62 4.63 31.95
CA ALA A 328 16.58 4.80 32.95
C ALA A 328 16.16 3.47 33.59
N GLY A 329 16.15 2.37 32.82
CA GLY A 329 15.66 1.07 33.27
C GLY A 329 14.32 1.20 34.00
N ASP A 330 14.19 0.55 35.16
CA ASP A 330 12.98 0.62 36.01
C ASP A 330 12.95 1.83 36.97
N ASN A 331 13.87 2.79 36.82
CA ASN A 331 13.92 3.94 37.71
C ASN A 331 12.79 4.94 37.38
N ALA A 332 11.73 4.89 38.17
CA ALA A 332 10.53 5.72 38.02
C ALA A 332 10.83 7.23 37.89
N ARG A 333 11.86 7.75 38.59
CA ARG A 333 12.22 9.17 38.52
C ARG A 333 12.92 9.52 37.20
N LYS A 334 13.82 8.66 36.72
CA LYS A 334 14.47 8.83 35.40
C LYS A 334 13.44 8.71 34.27
N LEU A 335 12.54 7.73 34.34
CA LEU A 335 11.45 7.55 33.37
C LEU A 335 10.49 8.75 33.34
N LYS A 336 10.10 9.29 34.51
CA LYS A 336 9.27 10.49 34.57
C LYS A 336 9.95 11.70 33.93
N ASN A 337 11.23 11.92 34.22
CA ASN A 337 12.00 13.02 33.62
C ASN A 337 12.14 12.85 32.10
N LEU A 338 12.36 11.62 31.62
CA LEU A 338 12.42 11.32 30.19
C LEU A 338 11.07 11.58 29.52
N ARG A 339 9.95 11.15 30.14
CA ARG A 339 8.59 11.44 29.65
C ARG A 339 8.33 12.94 29.58
N GLU A 340 8.71 13.70 30.60
CA GLU A 340 8.57 15.17 30.62
C GLU A 340 9.42 15.85 29.54
N ARG A 341 10.63 15.32 29.27
CA ARG A 341 11.47 15.79 28.16
C ARG A 341 10.80 15.52 26.82
N ILE A 342 10.35 14.29 26.57
CA ILE A 342 9.65 13.93 25.33
C ILE A 342 8.39 14.79 25.13
N SER A 343 7.62 15.05 26.20
CA SER A 343 6.39 15.85 26.11
C SER A 343 6.61 17.34 25.87
N LYS A 344 7.74 17.91 26.31
CA LYS A 344 8.08 19.32 26.07
C LYS A 344 8.75 19.54 24.71
N THR A 345 9.58 18.60 24.28
CA THR A 345 10.48 18.75 23.13
C THR A 345 9.86 18.27 21.81
N THR A 346 8.67 17.66 21.81
CA THR A 346 7.96 17.26 20.57
C THR A 346 7.69 18.42 19.61
N ARG A 347 7.54 19.66 20.10
CA ARG A 347 7.46 20.84 19.21
C ARG A 347 8.80 21.20 18.56
N GLU A 348 9.92 20.96 19.23
CA GLU A 348 11.26 21.37 18.76
C GLU A 348 11.87 20.36 17.77
N TRP A 349 11.61 19.06 17.93
CA TRP A 349 12.15 18.01 17.05
C TRP A 349 11.42 17.85 15.72
N PHE A 350 10.15 18.26 15.65
CA PHE A 350 9.37 18.21 14.40
C PHE A 350 9.26 19.57 13.70
N LEU A 351 9.90 20.61 14.26
CA LEU A 351 10.10 21.92 13.64
C LEU A 351 11.58 22.18 13.32
N VAL A 352 12.35 21.12 13.00
CA VAL A 352 13.74 21.26 12.59
C VAL A 352 13.78 22.09 11.29
N PRO A 353 14.48 23.24 11.28
CA PRO A 353 14.53 24.07 10.09
C PRO A 353 15.14 23.33 8.90
N LEU A 354 14.62 23.59 7.70
CA LEU A 354 15.07 22.95 6.46
C LEU A 354 16.59 23.02 6.26
N PHE A 355 17.24 24.11 6.68
CA PHE A 355 18.70 24.24 6.57
C PHE A 355 19.48 23.23 7.43
N ALA A 356 18.97 22.90 8.63
CA ALA A 356 19.59 21.91 9.50
C ALA A 356 19.38 20.49 8.96
N ILE A 357 18.25 20.24 8.30
CA ILE A 357 18.00 19.00 7.56
C ILE A 357 18.99 18.88 6.39
N ASN A 358 19.17 19.94 5.60
CA ASN A 358 20.11 19.94 4.49
C ASN A 358 21.55 19.69 4.96
N GLU A 359 21.96 20.31 6.07
CA GLU A 359 23.26 20.06 6.68
C GLU A 359 23.41 18.60 7.12
N ALA A 360 22.39 18.02 7.75
CA ALA A 360 22.37 16.60 8.12
C ALA A 360 22.52 15.68 6.91
N VAL A 361 21.84 16.00 5.81
CA VAL A 361 21.93 15.25 4.56
C VAL A 361 23.36 15.27 3.99
N GLU A 362 24.04 16.43 4.00
CA GLU A 362 25.44 16.51 3.57
C GLU A 362 26.36 15.69 4.49
N LYS A 363 26.13 15.72 5.81
CA LYS A 363 26.86 14.89 6.78
C LYS A 363 26.57 13.39 6.66
N ILE A 364 25.41 13.02 6.12
CA ILE A 364 25.12 11.63 5.79
C ILE A 364 25.88 11.22 4.52
N LYS A 365 25.92 12.09 3.51
CA LYS A 365 26.64 11.83 2.25
C LYS A 365 28.15 11.68 2.46
N ASP A 366 28.73 12.46 3.36
CA ASP A 366 30.17 12.39 3.69
C ASP A 366 30.51 11.33 4.76
N GLY A 367 29.49 10.67 5.34
CA GLY A 367 29.65 9.62 6.36
C GLY A 367 29.95 10.12 7.77
N THR A 368 29.93 11.43 8.02
CA THR A 368 30.34 12.03 9.30
C THR A 368 29.18 12.33 10.27
N ILE A 369 27.91 12.10 9.89
CA ILE A 369 26.74 12.43 10.72
C ILE A 369 26.79 11.85 12.15
N SER A 370 27.47 10.72 12.35
CA SER A 370 27.64 10.09 13.67
C SER A 370 28.46 10.94 14.66
N GLU A 371 29.27 11.87 14.16
CA GLU A 371 30.04 12.83 14.96
C GLU A 371 29.23 14.05 15.39
N TYR A 372 27.97 14.19 14.94
CA TYR A 372 27.16 15.37 15.17
C TYR A 372 25.87 15.02 15.93
N VAL A 373 25.28 16.03 16.57
CA VAL A 373 23.98 15.97 17.23
C VAL A 373 23.25 17.28 16.99
N TYR A 374 21.92 17.23 16.90
CA TYR A 374 21.13 18.45 16.78
C TYR A 374 21.04 19.18 18.12
N ASP A 375 21.38 20.47 18.13
CA ASP A 375 21.12 21.36 19.25
C ASP A 375 19.81 22.13 19.02
N PRO A 376 18.72 21.80 19.74
CA PRO A 376 17.43 22.47 19.58
C PRO A 376 17.47 23.96 19.93
N LYS A 377 18.40 24.39 20.81
CA LYS A 377 18.51 25.80 21.21
C LYS A 377 19.14 26.67 20.14
N ARG A 378 20.04 26.08 19.34
CA ARG A 378 20.73 26.76 18.22
C ARG A 378 20.06 26.48 16.88
N ALA A 379 19.15 25.52 16.86
CA ALA A 379 18.56 24.95 15.66
C ALA A 379 19.61 24.52 14.62
N ALA A 380 20.72 23.92 15.05
CA ALA A 380 21.87 23.58 14.21
C ALA A 380 22.50 22.23 14.61
N LEU A 381 23.24 21.60 13.70
CA LEU A 381 24.08 20.45 14.04
C LEU A 381 25.35 20.95 14.74
N ILE A 382 25.65 20.34 15.88
CA ILE A 382 26.89 20.57 16.62
C ILE A 382 27.68 19.26 16.68
N LYS A 383 29.00 19.36 16.68
CA LYS A 383 29.86 18.20 16.88
C LYS A 383 29.65 17.68 18.31
N ARG A 384 29.48 16.37 18.46
CA ARG A 384 29.31 15.67 19.74
C ARG A 384 30.47 15.92 20.70
#